data_AF-A0A1P8F4U3-F1
#
_entry.id   AF-A0A1P8F4U3-F1
#
_cell.length_a   1.000
_cell.length_b   1.000
_cell.length_c   1.000
_cell.angle_alpha   90.00
_cell.angle_beta   90.00
_cell.angle_gamma   90.00
#
_symmetry.space_group_name_H-M   'P 1'
#
loop_
_entity.id
_entity.type
_entity.pdbx_description
1 polymer ?
#
loop_
_entity_poly.entity_id
_entity_poly.type
_entity_poly.pdbx_seq_one_letter_code
_entity_poly.pdbx_strand_id
1 'polypeptide(L)'
;MRNLYRLTNLGLQTLASLVLAAAWVAALALNGYQSISSSSGLLNLILDILFQGTISAGVFGLIVYTGFKKPVISGIVLALFMIVGIGYFVSPRSHEVNIFEDLVVAFFIAAQGIAMVLYFISAKPGKRAFEPRNDSRSLS
;
A
#
# COMPACT_ATOMS: atom_id res chain seq x y z
N MET A 1 21.56 -22.23 -1.15
CA MET A 1 21.34 -20.76 -1.03
C MET A 1 20.12 -20.23 -1.80
N ARG A 2 19.79 -20.74 -3.00
CA ARG A 2 18.64 -20.24 -3.81
C ARG A 2 17.26 -20.43 -3.13
N ASN A 3 17.08 -21.48 -2.32
CA ASN A 3 15.82 -21.76 -1.61
C ASN A 3 15.64 -20.88 -0.37
N LEU A 4 16.72 -20.57 0.37
CA LEU A 4 16.69 -19.63 1.49
C LEU A 4 16.27 -18.23 1.03
N TYR A 5 16.85 -17.71 -0.05
CA TYR A 5 16.45 -16.42 -0.63
C TYR A 5 14.99 -16.38 -1.07
N ARG A 6 14.45 -17.48 -1.61
CA ARG A 6 13.03 -17.57 -1.99
C ARG A 6 12.11 -17.54 -0.76
N LEU A 7 12.46 -18.26 0.30
CA LEU A 7 11.70 -18.29 1.56
C LEU A 7 11.70 -16.93 2.25
N THR A 8 12.86 -16.27 2.33
CA THR A 8 12.96 -14.92 2.91
C THR A 8 12.15 -13.89 2.12
N ASN A 9 12.20 -13.92 0.78
CA ASN A 9 11.40 -13.02 -0.05
C ASN A 9 9.89 -13.26 0.11
N LEU A 10 9.46 -14.52 0.20
CA LEU A 10 8.05 -14.86 0.43
C LEU A 10 7.59 -14.38 1.82
N GLY A 11 8.44 -14.55 2.84
CA GLY A 11 8.19 -14.06 4.19
C GLY A 11 8.03 -12.54 4.24
N LEU A 12 8.91 -11.79 3.57
CA LEU A 12 8.83 -10.32 3.47
C LEU A 12 7.56 -9.86 2.75
N GLN A 13 7.16 -10.53 1.66
CA GLN A 13 5.92 -10.20 0.95
C GLN A 13 4.67 -10.52 1.77
N THR A 14 4.68 -11.62 2.52
CA THR A 14 3.59 -12.00 3.42
C THR A 14 3.46 -11.00 4.56
N LEU A 15 4.59 -10.59 5.16
CA LEU A 15 4.61 -9.56 6.20
C LEU A 15 4.13 -8.21 5.65
N ALA A 16 4.57 -7.81 4.46
CA ALA A 16 4.09 -6.58 3.80
C ALA A 16 2.57 -6.62 3.58
N SER A 17 2.04 -7.76 3.16
CA SER A 17 0.61 -7.96 2.95
C SER A 17 -0.18 -7.89 4.25
N LEU A 18 0.36 -8.44 5.35
CA LEU A 18 -0.26 -8.39 6.68
C LEU A 18 -0.28 -6.97 7.26
N VAL A 19 0.84 -6.24 7.16
CA VAL A 19 0.94 -4.84 7.59
C VAL A 19 -0.03 -3.98 6.78
N LEU A 20 -0.11 -4.20 5.48
CA LEU A 20 -1.04 -3.51 4.59
C LEU A 20 -2.50 -3.83 4.94
N ALA A 21 -2.81 -5.09 5.25
CA ALA A 21 -4.17 -5.49 5.65
C ALA A 21 -4.59 -4.79 6.95
N ALA A 22 -3.71 -4.72 7.95
CA ALA A 22 -3.99 -4.01 9.20
C ALA A 22 -4.24 -2.51 8.96
N ALA A 23 -3.46 -1.88 8.08
CA ALA A 23 -3.66 -0.49 7.70
C ALA A 23 -5.01 -0.28 7.01
N TRP A 24 -5.39 -1.18 6.09
CA TRP A 24 -6.66 -1.08 5.37
C TRP A 24 -7.88 -1.29 6.25
N VAL A 25 -7.79 -2.18 7.24
CA VAL A 25 -8.84 -2.37 8.25
C VAL A 25 -9.02 -1.11 9.10
N ALA A 26 -7.92 -0.46 9.51
CA ALA A 26 -7.99 0.80 10.25
C ALA A 26 -8.62 1.93 9.42
N ALA A 27 -8.25 2.04 8.14
CA ALA A 27 -8.84 3.02 7.23
C ALA A 27 -10.33 2.75 6.97
N LEU A 28 -10.74 1.49 6.85
CA LEU A 28 -12.15 1.12 6.70
C LEU A 28 -12.97 1.50 7.95
N ALA A 29 -12.41 1.30 9.15
CA ALA A 29 -13.06 1.70 10.39
C ALA A 29 -13.22 3.22 10.49
N LEU A 30 -12.20 3.99 10.07
CA LEU A 30 -12.25 5.46 10.01
C LEU A 30 -13.32 5.95 9.02
N ASN A 31 -13.33 5.39 7.82
CA ASN A 31 -14.34 5.67 6.80
C ASN A 31 -15.76 5.37 7.30
N GLY A 32 -15.95 4.21 7.95
CA GLY A 32 -17.22 3.87 8.58
C GLY A 32 -17.64 4.86 9.67
N TYR A 33 -16.69 5.30 10.51
CA TYR A 33 -16.94 6.31 11.54
C TYR A 33 -17.38 7.66 10.92
N GLN A 34 -16.71 8.11 9.85
CA GLN A 34 -17.06 9.36 9.17
C GLN A 34 -18.40 9.27 8.42
N SER A 35 -18.76 8.10 7.87
CA SER A 35 -20.07 7.91 7.23
C SER A 35 -21.21 7.97 8.26
N ILE A 36 -21.00 7.51 9.50
CA ILE A 36 -22.01 7.59 10.58
C ILE A 36 -22.34 9.05 10.93
N SER A 37 -21.35 9.93 10.99
CA SER A 37 -21.55 11.33 11.36
C SER A 37 -22.15 12.19 10.25
N SER A 38 -22.04 11.76 8.99
CA SER A 38 -22.44 12.53 7.80
C SER A 38 -23.71 12.04 7.10
N SER A 39 -24.16 10.82 7.37
CA SER A 39 -25.33 10.24 6.71
C SER A 39 -26.65 10.56 7.42
N SER A 40 -27.60 11.12 6.68
CA SER A 40 -28.97 11.44 7.16
C SER A 40 -29.94 10.24 7.16
N GLY A 41 -29.44 9.01 7.02
CA GLY A 41 -30.26 7.80 7.05
C GLY A 41 -29.45 6.50 6.99
N LEU A 42 -30.00 5.44 7.62
CA LEU A 42 -29.34 4.14 7.77
C LEU A 42 -29.05 3.44 6.43
N LEU A 43 -29.92 3.62 5.43
CA LEU A 43 -29.71 3.09 4.09
C LEU A 43 -28.51 3.76 3.39
N ASN A 44 -28.41 5.09 3.46
CA ASN A 44 -27.31 5.84 2.85
C ASN A 44 -25.98 5.53 3.54
N LEU A 45 -25.99 5.40 4.87
CA LEU A 45 -24.84 4.95 5.65
C LEU A 45 -24.32 3.59 5.18
N ILE A 46 -25.21 2.61 5.01
CA ILE A 46 -24.84 1.27 4.55
C ILE A 46 -24.27 1.32 3.14
N LEU A 47 -24.90 2.07 2.23
CA LEU A 47 -24.43 2.21 0.85
C LEU A 47 -23.04 2.87 0.78
N ASP A 48 -22.79 3.90 1.59
CA ASP A 48 -21.48 4.54 1.69
C ASP A 48 -20.42 3.58 2.21
N ILE A 49 -20.70 2.85 3.29
CA ILE A 49 -19.76 1.86 3.86
C ILE A 49 -19.48 0.75 2.83
N LEU A 50 -20.51 0.24 2.14
CA LEU A 50 -20.35 -0.81 1.13
C LEU A 50 -19.53 -0.32 -0.07
N PHE A 51 -19.80 0.89 -0.56
CA PHE A 51 -19.09 1.46 -1.70
C PHE A 51 -17.62 1.73 -1.36
N GLN A 52 -17.35 2.42 -0.24
CA GLN A 52 -16.00 2.70 0.22
C GLN A 52 -15.24 1.41 0.58
N GLY A 53 -15.92 0.45 1.21
CA GLY A 53 -15.37 -0.87 1.51
C GLY A 53 -14.99 -1.66 0.27
N THR A 54 -15.82 -1.64 -0.76
CA THR A 54 -15.56 -2.35 -2.03
C THR A 54 -14.38 -1.74 -2.78
N ILE A 55 -14.31 -0.40 -2.88
CA ILE A 55 -13.18 0.29 -3.51
C ILE A 55 -11.90 -0.01 -2.73
N SER A 56 -11.95 0.10 -1.40
CA SER A 56 -10.81 -0.19 -0.53
C SER A 56 -10.29 -1.62 -0.69
N ALA A 57 -11.18 -2.62 -0.71
CA ALA A 57 -10.83 -4.02 -0.93
C ALA A 57 -10.27 -4.27 -2.33
N GLY A 58 -10.82 -3.62 -3.37
CA GLY A 58 -10.31 -3.71 -4.74
C GLY A 58 -8.89 -3.16 -4.88
N VAL A 59 -8.63 -1.98 -4.29
CA VAL A 59 -7.29 -1.38 -4.25
C VAL A 59 -6.31 -2.27 -3.47
N PHE A 60 -6.70 -2.76 -2.30
CA PHE A 60 -5.90 -3.70 -1.52
C PHE A 60 -5.53 -4.95 -2.32
N GLY A 61 -6.53 -5.60 -2.93
CA GLY A 61 -6.33 -6.79 -3.74
C GLY A 61 -5.38 -6.54 -4.92
N LEU A 62 -5.49 -5.38 -5.56
CA LEU A 62 -4.59 -4.98 -6.64
C LEU A 62 -3.14 -4.79 -6.15
N ILE A 63 -2.95 -4.12 -5.02
CA ILE A 63 -1.62 -3.88 -4.44
C ILE A 63 -0.97 -5.21 -4.05
N VAL A 64 -1.69 -6.08 -3.33
CA VAL A 64 -1.17 -7.39 -2.94
C VAL A 64 -0.87 -8.26 -4.16
N TYR A 65 -1.79 -8.33 -5.13
CA TYR A 65 -1.59 -9.09 -6.37
C TYR A 65 -0.39 -8.61 -7.17
N THR A 66 -0.23 -7.29 -7.33
CA THR A 66 0.94 -6.71 -7.98
C THR A 66 2.19 -6.90 -7.13
N GLY A 67 2.09 -6.92 -5.80
CA GLY A 67 3.16 -7.19 -4.85
C GLY A 67 3.82 -8.55 -5.07
N PHE A 68 3.02 -9.60 -5.30
CA PHE A 68 3.53 -10.95 -5.58
C PHE A 68 4.17 -11.09 -6.97
N LYS A 69 3.62 -10.41 -7.99
CA LYS A 69 4.09 -10.55 -9.38
C LYS A 69 5.19 -9.55 -9.77
N LYS A 70 5.04 -8.30 -9.34
CA LYS A 70 5.86 -7.13 -9.68
C LYS A 70 5.95 -6.21 -8.45
N PRO A 71 6.75 -6.56 -7.42
CA PRO A 71 6.82 -5.83 -6.15
C PRO A 71 7.11 -4.33 -6.30
N VAL A 72 7.90 -3.96 -7.31
CA VAL A 72 8.21 -2.55 -7.64
C VAL A 72 6.96 -1.76 -8.00
N ILE A 73 6.02 -2.33 -8.77
CA ILE A 73 4.77 -1.66 -9.14
C ILE A 73 3.91 -1.45 -7.91
N SER A 74 3.80 -2.46 -7.05
CA SER A 74 3.11 -2.34 -5.76
C SER A 74 3.70 -1.22 -4.91
N GLY A 75 5.04 -1.11 -4.86
CA GLY A 75 5.72 0.00 -4.17
C GLY A 75 5.37 1.38 -4.74
N ILE A 76 5.33 1.52 -6.07
CA ILE A 76 4.92 2.79 -6.72
C ILE A 76 3.46 3.13 -6.42
N VAL A 77 2.56 2.15 -6.49
CA VAL A 77 1.14 2.35 -6.17
C VAL A 77 0.98 2.81 -4.72
N LEU A 78 1.67 2.16 -3.77
CA LEU A 78 1.68 2.58 -2.36
C LEU A 78 2.20 4.01 -2.18
N ALA A 79 3.26 4.40 -2.89
CA ALA A 79 3.78 5.76 -2.83
C ALA A 79 2.74 6.81 -3.29
N LEU A 80 1.98 6.51 -4.35
CA LEU A 80 0.91 7.39 -4.81
C LEU A 80 -0.20 7.55 -3.76
N PHE A 81 -0.62 6.46 -3.12
CA PHE A 81 -1.61 6.50 -2.04
C PHE A 81 -1.10 7.26 -0.80
N MET A 82 0.19 7.15 -0.48
CA MET A 82 0.80 7.95 0.58
C MET A 82 0.78 9.45 0.27
N ILE A 83 1.06 9.86 -0.97
CA ILE A 83 0.98 11.28 -1.38
C ILE A 83 -0.43 11.82 -1.15
N VAL A 84 -1.47 11.05 -1.51
CA VAL A 84 -2.86 11.42 -1.25
C VAL A 84 -3.15 11.53 0.25
N GLY A 85 -2.68 10.58 1.06
CA GLY A 85 -2.85 10.61 2.51
C GLY A 85 -2.14 11.80 3.19
N ILE A 86 -0.92 12.13 2.74
CA ILE A 86 -0.19 13.31 3.21
C ILE A 86 -0.89 14.60 2.78
N GLY A 87 -1.44 14.65 1.56
CA GLY A 87 -2.24 15.79 1.10
C GLY A 87 -3.44 16.07 1.99
N TYR A 88 -4.08 15.02 2.51
CA TYR A 88 -5.13 15.15 3.53
C TYR A 88 -4.61 15.81 4.82
N PHE A 89 -3.39 15.48 5.26
CA PHE A 89 -2.75 16.03 6.46
C PHE A 89 -2.36 17.51 6.30
N VAL A 90 -1.90 17.90 5.11
CA VAL A 90 -1.38 19.24 4.82
C VAL A 90 -2.51 20.22 4.46
N SER A 91 -3.68 19.72 4.06
CA SER A 91 -4.82 20.57 3.72
C SER A 91 -5.27 21.41 4.94
N PRO A 92 -5.55 22.71 4.80
CA PRO A 92 -5.99 23.55 5.90
C PRO A 92 -7.35 23.07 6.43
N ARG A 93 -7.38 22.54 7.65
CA ARG A 93 -8.59 22.07 8.33
C ARG A 93 -9.05 23.09 9.38
N SER A 94 -10.37 23.30 9.45
CA SER A 94 -11.00 23.98 10.59
C SER A 94 -10.68 23.19 11.87
N HIS A 95 -10.33 23.87 12.96
CA HIS A 95 -9.73 23.33 14.17
C HIS A 95 -10.55 22.28 14.98
N GLU A 96 -11.65 21.74 14.44
CA GLU A 96 -12.43 20.66 15.07
C GLU A 96 -11.98 19.27 14.61
N VAL A 97 -10.67 19.07 14.41
CA VAL A 97 -10.14 17.78 13.99
C VAL A 97 -9.98 16.88 15.22
N ASN A 98 -10.66 15.75 15.20
CA ASN A 98 -10.53 14.73 16.22
C ASN A 98 -9.10 14.14 16.16
N ILE A 99 -8.32 14.31 17.23
CA ILE A 99 -6.95 13.78 17.36
C ILE A 99 -6.89 12.28 17.04
N PHE A 100 -7.96 11.54 17.33
CA PHE A 100 -8.07 10.13 16.97
C PHE A 100 -7.99 9.89 15.45
N GLU A 101 -8.64 10.72 14.64
CA GLU A 101 -8.61 10.59 13.17
C GLU A 101 -7.21 10.84 12.62
N ASP A 102 -6.53 11.87 13.12
CA ASP A 102 -5.15 12.16 12.73
C ASP A 102 -4.19 11.02 13.11
N LEU A 103 -4.36 10.41 14.29
CA LEU A 103 -3.58 9.24 14.68
C LEU A 103 -3.83 8.03 13.76
N VAL A 104 -5.09 7.77 13.37
CA VAL A 104 -5.41 6.66 12.44
C VAL A 104 -4.83 6.93 11.06
N VAL A 105 -4.93 8.15 10.53
CA VAL A 105 -4.33 8.50 9.24
C VAL A 105 -2.80 8.43 9.30
N ALA A 106 -2.17 8.90 10.39
CA ALA A 106 -0.72 8.81 10.57
C ALA A 106 -0.25 7.36 10.62
N PHE A 107 -0.95 6.49 11.35
CA PHE A 107 -0.70 5.05 11.40
C PHE A 107 -0.85 4.42 10.01
N PHE A 108 -1.91 4.79 9.28
CA PHE A 108 -2.17 4.33 7.93
C PHE A 108 -1.02 4.68 6.96
N ILE A 109 -0.53 5.92 7.00
CA ILE A 109 0.61 6.37 6.18
C ILE A 109 1.89 5.62 6.58
N ALA A 110 2.17 5.48 7.87
CA ALA A 110 3.35 4.78 8.37
C ALA A 110 3.35 3.30 7.96
N ALA A 111 2.21 2.61 8.11
CA ALA A 111 2.06 1.22 7.73
C ALA A 111 2.19 1.01 6.22
N GLN A 112 1.67 1.93 5.39
CA GLN A 112 1.93 1.94 3.95
C GLN A 112 3.40 2.11 3.61
N GLY A 113 4.09 3.02 4.29
CA GLY A 113 5.53 3.23 4.13
C GLY A 113 6.32 1.96 4.45
N ILE A 114 5.98 1.27 5.55
CA ILE A 114 6.60 -0.01 5.92
C ILE A 114 6.32 -1.07 4.84
N ALA A 115 5.07 -1.22 4.40
CA ALA A 115 4.71 -2.16 3.35
C ALA A 115 5.45 -1.88 2.04
N MET A 116 5.59 -0.60 1.66
CA MET A 116 6.34 -0.16 0.48
C MET A 116 7.81 -0.60 0.57
N VAL A 117 8.47 -0.32 1.69
CA VAL A 117 9.87 -0.71 1.92
C VAL A 117 10.04 -2.23 1.84
N LEU A 118 9.14 -2.99 2.46
CA LEU A 118 9.17 -4.45 2.42
C LEU A 118 8.98 -4.99 0.98
N TYR A 119 8.07 -4.40 0.20
CA TYR A 119 7.92 -4.77 -1.21
C TYR A 119 9.17 -4.46 -2.03
N PHE A 120 9.81 -3.30 -1.83
CA PHE A 120 11.07 -2.94 -2.51
C PHE A 120 12.22 -3.88 -2.14
N ILE A 121 12.40 -4.21 -0.87
CA ILE A 121 13.44 -5.17 -0.43
C ILE A 121 13.16 -6.56 -1.01
N SER A 122 11.89 -6.95 -1.13
CA SER A 122 11.50 -8.23 -1.74
C SER A 122 11.68 -8.27 -3.26
N ALA A 123 11.82 -7.11 -3.92
CA ALA A 123 12.07 -7.03 -5.35
C ALA A 123 13.47 -7.60 -5.63
N LYS A 124 13.55 -8.61 -6.49
CA LYS A 124 14.87 -9.09 -6.93
C LYS A 124 15.62 -7.93 -7.57
N PRO A 125 16.90 -7.70 -7.23
CA PRO A 125 17.73 -6.80 -8.01
C PRO A 125 17.70 -7.32 -9.45
N GLY A 126 17.19 -6.49 -10.37
CA GLY A 126 17.12 -6.83 -11.78
C GLY A 126 18.49 -7.32 -12.22
N LYS A 127 18.55 -8.50 -12.84
CA LYS A 127 19.80 -8.99 -13.40
C LYS A 127 20.29 -7.97 -14.43
N ARG A 128 21.33 -7.23 -14.03
CA ARG A 128 22.36 -6.59 -14.85
C ARG A 128 21.84 -5.88 -16.11
N ALA A 129 21.54 -4.59 -15.98
CA ALA A 129 21.53 -3.65 -17.12
C ALA A 129 22.94 -3.37 -17.69
N PHE A 130 23.98 -4.01 -17.14
CA PHE A 130 25.38 -3.83 -17.52
C PHE A 130 26.10 -5.18 -17.48
N GLU A 131 25.65 -6.13 -18.29
CA GLU A 131 26.59 -7.13 -18.80
C GLU A 131 27.27 -6.48 -20.01
N PRO A 132 28.57 -6.13 -19.94
CA PRO A 132 29.28 -5.69 -21.13
C PRO A 132 29.13 -6.80 -22.16
N ARG A 133 28.47 -6.47 -23.28
CA ARG A 133 28.32 -7.35 -24.42
C ARG A 133 29.74 -7.63 -24.91
N ASN A 134 30.30 -8.76 -24.51
CA ASN A 134 31.63 -9.19 -24.93
C ASN A 134 31.50 -9.70 -26.37
N ASP A 135 31.33 -8.76 -27.30
CA ASP A 135 31.34 -8.98 -28.74
C ASP A 135 32.79 -9.18 -29.20
N SER A 136 33.51 -10.14 -28.61
CA SER A 136 34.83 -10.60 -29.06
C SER A 136 34.71 -11.68 -30.15
N ARG A 137 33.71 -11.56 -31.02
CA ARG A 137 33.62 -12.38 -32.23
C ARG A 137 34.36 -11.70 -33.38
N SER A 138 35.53 -12.29 -33.68
CA SER A 138 36.14 -12.41 -35.01
C SER A 138 36.37 -11.12 -35.80
N LEU A 139 37.51 -10.48 -35.55
CA LEU A 139 38.32 -9.87 -36.61
C LEU A 139 39.54 -10.77 -36.82
N SER A 140 39.34 -11.83 -37.61
CA SER A 140 40.39 -12.70 -38.14
C SER A 140 40.27 -12.72 -39.65
#